data_AF-A0A530BVV3-F1
#
_entry.id   AF-A0A530BVV3-F1
#
_cell.length_a   1.000
_cell.length_b   1.000
_cell.length_c   1.000
_cell.angle_alpha   90.00
_cell.angle_beta   90.00
_cell.angle_gamma   90.00
#
_symmetry.space_group_name_H-M   'P 1'
#
loop_
_entity.id
_entity.type
_entity.pdbx_description
1 polymer ?
#
loop_
_entity_poly.entity_id
_entity_poly.type
_entity_poly.pdbx_seq_one_letter_code
_entity_poly.pdbx_strand_id
1 'polypeptide(L)'
;HIARRHATHVSNMELRSLSHERLTQILKMRTAYEKELRAILRDGAEAGVFEIDDTGLTAMALIQMMTGVIVWFRPGERLSIAEVTASYLSMTMRLVGATISHGTARRSGRAGNAVAL
;
A
#
# COMPACT_ATOMS: atom_id res chain seq x y z
N HIS A 1 -3.88 13.22 -38.46
CA HIS A 1 -3.30 14.31 -37.66
C HIS A 1 -4.38 14.92 -36.78
N ILE A 2 -4.26 14.79 -35.45
CA ILE A 2 -4.06 15.92 -34.51
C ILE A 2 -5.34 16.79 -34.44
N ALA A 3 -6.24 16.65 -33.46
CA ALA A 3 -6.20 17.22 -32.10
C ALA A 3 -7.68 17.41 -31.69
N ARG A 4 -8.19 17.43 -30.45
CA ARG A 4 -7.65 17.32 -29.09
C ARG A 4 -8.83 17.52 -28.12
N ARG A 5 -8.89 16.71 -27.06
CA ARG A 5 -9.45 16.97 -25.71
C ARG A 5 -10.91 17.45 -25.58
N HIS A 6 -11.82 16.52 -25.30
CA HIS A 6 -13.04 16.78 -24.52
C HIS A 6 -13.31 15.70 -23.46
N ALA A 7 -12.27 15.17 -22.81
CA ALA A 7 -12.39 14.15 -21.75
C ALA A 7 -11.84 14.60 -20.39
N THR A 8 -11.61 15.90 -20.18
CA THR A 8 -10.90 16.44 -19.00
C THR A 8 -11.80 16.97 -17.89
N HIS A 9 -13.08 16.62 -17.88
CA HIS A 9 -14.00 17.02 -16.81
C HIS A 9 -14.98 15.90 -16.45
N VAL A 10 -14.49 14.67 -16.31
CA VAL A 10 -15.19 13.70 -15.46
C VAL A 10 -15.10 14.25 -14.05
N SER A 11 -16.21 14.86 -13.66
CA SER A 11 -16.35 15.74 -12.51
C SER A 11 -15.91 15.03 -11.24
N ASN A 12 -15.10 15.71 -10.44
CA ASN A 12 -14.67 15.30 -9.09
C ASN A 12 -15.87 14.91 -8.20
N MET A 13 -17.08 15.37 -8.55
CA MET A 13 -18.34 15.02 -7.87
C MET A 13 -18.87 13.61 -8.20
N GLU A 14 -18.71 13.12 -9.44
CA GLU A 14 -19.11 11.76 -9.87
C GLU A 14 -18.16 10.70 -9.27
N LEU A 15 -16.87 11.00 -9.22
CA LEU A 15 -15.87 10.16 -8.53
C LEU A 15 -16.11 10.12 -7.01
N ARG A 16 -16.49 11.25 -6.40
CA ARG A 16 -16.79 11.33 -4.96
C ARG A 16 -18.10 10.62 -4.60
N SER A 17 -19.15 10.73 -5.42
CA SER A 17 -20.42 10.01 -5.17
C SER A 17 -20.24 8.49 -5.33
N LEU A 18 -19.54 8.04 -6.38
CA LEU A 18 -19.14 6.64 -6.55
C LEU A 18 -18.20 6.15 -5.44
N SER A 19 -17.32 7.01 -4.93
CA SER A 19 -16.41 6.65 -3.84
C SER A 19 -17.15 6.43 -2.52
N HIS A 20 -18.19 7.20 -2.19
CA HIS A 20 -18.93 7.05 -0.92
C HIS A 20 -19.75 5.76 -0.86
N GLU A 21 -20.38 5.37 -1.97
CA GLU A 21 -21.18 4.16 -2.05
C GLU A 21 -20.28 2.90 -2.05
N ARG A 22 -19.15 2.95 -2.79
CA ARG A 22 -18.10 1.93 -2.68
C ARG A 22 -17.41 1.92 -1.31
N LEU A 23 -17.21 3.08 -0.70
CA LEU A 23 -16.64 3.22 0.64
C LEU A 23 -17.54 2.57 1.67
N THR A 24 -18.86 2.72 1.57
CA THR A 24 -19.81 2.03 2.45
C THR A 24 -19.73 0.52 2.31
N GLN A 25 -19.58 0.01 1.08
CA GLN A 25 -19.41 -1.42 0.82
C GLN A 25 -18.06 -1.94 1.35
N ILE A 26 -16.99 -1.17 1.19
CA ILE A 26 -15.65 -1.42 1.76
C ILE A 26 -15.69 -1.39 3.30
N LEU A 27 -16.42 -0.45 3.89
CA LEU A 27 -16.59 -0.33 5.35
C LEU A 27 -17.43 -1.47 5.94
N LYS A 28 -18.36 -2.07 5.18
CA LYS A 28 -19.08 -3.27 5.61
C LYS A 28 -18.18 -4.52 5.54
N MET A 29 -17.31 -4.62 4.53
CA MET A 29 -16.25 -5.63 4.48
C MET A 29 -15.17 -5.39 5.55
N ARG A 30 -15.01 -4.15 6.01
CA ARG A 30 -14.00 -3.76 7.00
C ARG A 30 -14.15 -4.50 8.33
N THR A 31 -15.35 -4.81 8.82
CA THR A 31 -15.48 -5.54 10.09
C THR A 31 -14.96 -6.97 9.99
N ALA A 32 -15.28 -7.67 8.91
CA ALA A 32 -14.75 -9.01 8.65
C ALA A 32 -13.24 -8.96 8.41
N TYR A 33 -12.78 -8.01 7.59
CA TYR A 33 -11.37 -7.79 7.32
C TYR A 33 -10.56 -7.43 8.57
N GLU A 34 -11.12 -6.58 9.44
CA GLU A 34 -10.48 -6.18 10.70
C GLU A 34 -10.37 -7.36 11.66
N LYS A 35 -11.39 -8.23 11.72
CA LYS A 35 -11.33 -9.46 12.51
C LYS A 35 -10.21 -10.37 12.02
N GLU A 36 -10.14 -10.62 10.72
CA GLU A 36 -9.07 -11.45 10.12
C GLU A 36 -7.69 -10.82 10.30
N LEU A 37 -7.57 -9.51 10.11
CA LEU A 37 -6.31 -8.79 10.34
C LEU A 37 -5.84 -8.91 11.79
N ARG A 38 -6.73 -8.73 12.76
CA ARG A 38 -6.41 -8.93 14.18
C ARG A 38 -5.99 -10.37 14.47
N ALA A 39 -6.58 -11.36 13.78
CA ALA A 39 -6.15 -12.74 13.91
C ALA A 39 -4.72 -12.93 13.41
N ILE A 40 -4.40 -12.48 12.20
CA ILE A 40 -3.05 -12.56 11.63
C ILE A 40 -2.01 -11.88 12.54
N LEU A 41 -2.32 -10.69 13.05
CA LEU A 41 -1.42 -9.93 13.92
C LEU A 41 -1.18 -10.64 15.26
N ARG A 42 -2.25 -11.20 15.87
CA ARG A 42 -2.13 -11.99 17.09
C ARG A 42 -1.30 -13.25 16.85
N ASP A 43 -1.61 -13.99 15.79
CA ASP A 43 -0.91 -15.24 15.48
C ASP A 43 0.59 -14.97 15.23
N GLY A 44 0.93 -13.86 14.57
CA GLY A 44 2.33 -13.45 14.38
C GLY A 44 3.02 -12.97 15.66
N ALA A 45 2.30 -12.32 16.57
CA ALA A 45 2.81 -11.97 17.90
C ALA A 45 3.04 -13.22 18.77
N GLU A 46 2.10 -14.17 18.76
CA GLU A 46 2.20 -15.46 19.45
C GLU A 46 3.36 -16.30 18.90
N ALA A 47 3.59 -16.27 17.59
CA ALA A 47 4.74 -16.92 16.94
C ALA A 47 6.08 -16.19 17.14
N GLY A 48 6.07 -15.01 17.78
CA GLY A 48 7.28 -14.19 17.99
C GLY A 48 7.89 -13.61 16.71
N VAL A 49 7.15 -13.61 15.60
CA VAL A 49 7.61 -13.02 14.33
C VAL A 49 7.22 -11.54 14.19
N PHE A 50 6.27 -11.08 15.00
CA PHE A 50 5.87 -9.68 15.12
C PHE A 50 6.11 -9.17 16.54
N GLU A 51 6.55 -7.91 16.64
CA GLU A 51 6.70 -7.19 17.90
C GLU A 51 5.54 -6.17 17.99
N ILE A 52 4.44 -6.57 18.65
CA ILE A 52 3.20 -5.79 18.71
C ILE A 52 2.73 -5.69 20.16
N ASP A 53 2.67 -4.47 20.70
CA ASP A 53 2.17 -4.21 22.06
C ASP A 53 0.63 -4.25 22.14
N ASP A 54 -0.04 -3.62 21.17
CA ASP A 54 -1.50 -3.59 21.07
C ASP A 54 -1.95 -4.00 19.66
N THR A 55 -2.50 -5.21 19.56
CA THR A 55 -3.00 -5.78 18.30
C THR A 55 -4.18 -4.99 17.73
N GLY A 56 -5.08 -4.48 18.59
CA GLY A 56 -6.25 -3.73 18.18
C GLY A 56 -5.87 -2.37 17.59
N LEU A 57 -4.98 -1.65 18.28
CA LEU A 57 -4.47 -0.36 17.81
C LEU A 57 -3.65 -0.52 16.52
N THR A 58 -2.79 -1.53 16.45
CA THR A 58 -2.01 -1.83 15.25
C THR A 58 -2.90 -2.15 14.05
N ALA A 59 -3.95 -2.96 14.24
CA ALA A 59 -4.93 -3.25 13.18
C ALA A 59 -5.63 -1.98 12.70
N MET A 60 -6.06 -1.11 13.62
CA MET A 60 -6.66 0.17 13.26
C MET A 60 -5.70 1.06 12.47
N ALA A 61 -4.44 1.17 12.89
CA ALA A 61 -3.42 1.96 12.19
C ALA A 61 -3.20 1.47 10.75
N LEU A 62 -3.10 0.14 10.55
CA LEU A 62 -2.95 -0.47 9.23
C LEU A 62 -4.16 -0.18 8.32
N ILE A 63 -5.37 -0.31 8.86
CA ILE A 63 -6.61 0.01 8.12
C ILE A 63 -6.64 1.48 7.71
N GLN A 64 -6.27 2.39 8.61
CA GLN A 64 -6.23 3.82 8.30
C GLN A 64 -5.17 4.14 7.24
N MET A 65 -3.99 3.52 7.32
CA MET A 65 -2.93 3.70 6.33
C MET A 65 -3.42 3.29 4.93
N MET A 66 -4.00 2.09 4.79
CA MET A 66 -4.55 1.59 3.53
C MET A 66 -5.74 2.42 3.03
N THR A 67 -6.62 2.88 3.92
CA THR A 67 -7.75 3.72 3.54
C THR A 67 -7.28 5.07 2.99
N GLY A 68 -6.24 5.65 3.59
CA GLY A 68 -5.66 6.92 3.16
C GLY A 68 -5.17 6.90 1.72
N VAL A 69 -4.56 5.79 1.25
CA VAL A 69 -4.02 5.68 -0.13
C VAL A 69 -5.11 5.89 -1.19
N ILE A 70 -6.33 5.42 -0.92
CA ILE A 70 -7.47 5.51 -1.83
C ILE A 70 -7.85 6.98 -2.11
N VAL A 71 -7.62 7.86 -1.14
CA VAL A 71 -8.02 9.27 -1.22
C VAL A 71 -7.08 10.10 -2.11
N TRP A 72 -5.78 9.81 -2.10
CA TRP A 72 -4.78 10.66 -2.76
C TRP A 72 -4.07 10.03 -3.95
N PHE A 73 -4.05 8.69 -4.06
CA PHE A 73 -3.23 8.01 -5.07
C PHE A 73 -3.77 8.21 -6.49
N ARG A 74 -2.86 8.64 -7.38
CA ARG A 74 -3.10 8.81 -8.82
C ARG A 74 -1.94 8.15 -9.57
N PRO A 75 -2.17 7.05 -10.31
CA PRO A 75 -1.11 6.36 -11.05
C PRO A 75 -0.42 7.28 -12.06
N GLY A 76 0.92 7.26 -12.09
CA GLY A 76 1.71 7.98 -13.09
C GLY A 76 2.04 9.44 -12.76
N GLU A 77 1.65 9.93 -11.57
CA GLU A 77 2.14 11.22 -11.05
C GLU A 77 3.43 11.02 -10.24
N ARG A 78 3.32 10.84 -8.92
CA ARG A 78 4.47 10.71 -8.01
C ARG A 78 4.99 9.27 -7.88
N LEU A 79 4.10 8.30 -7.93
CA LEU A 79 4.40 6.88 -7.73
C LEU A 79 3.59 6.04 -8.72
N SER A 80 4.21 5.00 -9.25
CA SER A 80 3.51 3.90 -9.90
C SER A 80 2.78 3.03 -8.88
N ILE A 81 1.88 2.17 -9.37
CA ILE A 81 1.17 1.18 -8.53
C ILE A 81 2.18 0.26 -7.82
N ALA A 82 3.19 -0.22 -8.54
CA ALA A 82 4.20 -1.11 -7.98
C ALA A 82 4.99 -0.44 -6.84
N GLU A 83 5.39 0.82 -7.02
CA GLU A 83 6.16 1.56 -6.01
C GLU A 83 5.33 1.87 -4.77
N VAL A 84 4.06 2.28 -4.91
CA VAL A 84 3.20 2.55 -3.75
C VAL A 84 2.90 1.25 -2.99
N THR A 85 2.65 0.14 -3.68
CA THR A 85 2.44 -1.17 -3.05
C THR A 85 3.68 -1.64 -2.29
N ALA A 86 4.87 -1.57 -2.90
CA ALA A 86 6.11 -1.96 -2.24
C ALA A 86 6.40 -1.09 -1.01
N SER A 87 6.16 0.22 -1.12
CA SER A 87 6.35 1.17 -0.01
C SER A 87 5.40 0.87 1.15
N TYR A 88 4.12 0.64 0.87
CA TYR A 88 3.11 0.31 1.88
C TYR A 88 3.38 -1.02 2.55
N LEU A 89 3.81 -2.04 1.79
CA LEU A 89 4.25 -3.31 2.36
C LEU A 89 5.43 -3.12 3.32
N SER A 90 6.43 -2.33 2.91
CA SER A 90 7.58 -2.01 3.75
C SER A 90 7.19 -1.30 5.04
N MET A 91 6.26 -0.35 4.97
CA MET A 91 5.76 0.35 6.16
C MET A 91 4.95 -0.57 7.07
N THR A 92 4.06 -1.40 6.50
CA THR A 92 3.29 -2.40 7.25
C THR A 92 4.20 -3.35 8.01
N MET A 93 5.22 -3.92 7.34
CA MET A 93 6.13 -4.88 7.97
C MET A 93 6.94 -4.23 9.09
N ARG A 94 7.43 -3.00 8.89
CA ARG A 94 8.10 -2.23 9.94
C ARG A 94 7.17 -1.91 11.11
N LEU A 95 5.91 -1.59 10.85
CA LEU A 95 4.94 -1.28 11.89
C LEU A 95 4.65 -2.48 12.82
N VAL A 96 4.73 -3.69 12.29
CA VAL A 96 4.55 -4.93 13.07
C VAL A 96 5.88 -5.50 13.61
N GLY A 97 6.98 -4.74 13.53
CA GLY A 97 8.30 -5.20 13.97
C GLY A 97 8.93 -6.29 13.09
N ALA A 98 8.35 -6.60 11.93
CA ALA A 98 8.88 -7.62 11.03
C ALA A 98 10.00 -7.08 10.14
N THR A 99 11.12 -7.80 10.07
CA THR A 99 12.17 -7.50 9.11
C THR A 99 11.79 -8.06 7.74
N ILE A 100 11.69 -7.19 6.72
CA ILE A 100 11.63 -7.67 5.34
C ILE A 100 13.02 -8.16 4.97
N SER A 101 13.22 -9.48 4.96
CA SER A 101 14.36 -10.07 4.26
C SER A 101 14.14 -9.84 2.77
N HIS A 102 14.62 -8.71 2.25
CA HIS A 102 14.79 -8.54 0.82
C HIS A 102 15.83 -9.58 0.40
N GLY A 103 15.37 -10.68 -0.20
CA GLY A 103 16.25 -11.68 -0.78
C GLY A 103 17.31 -10.96 -1.58
N THR A 104 18.57 -11.11 -1.16
CA THR A 104 19.74 -10.55 -1.83
C THR A 104 19.85 -11.22 -3.19
N ALA A 105 19.10 -10.70 -4.17
CA ALA A 105 19.44 -10.80 -5.57
C ALA A 105 20.75 -10.04 -5.74
N ARG A 106 21.84 -10.74 -5.46
CA ARG A 106 23.22 -10.37 -5.75
C ARG A 106 23.23 -9.77 -7.16
N ARG A 107 23.36 -8.44 -7.28
CA ARG A 107 23.73 -7.77 -8.52
C ARG A 107 25.10 -8.29 -8.90
N SER A 108 25.11 -9.44 -9.57
CA SER A 108 26.28 -10.03 -10.20
C SER A 108 26.66 -9.13 -11.38
N GLY A 109 27.76 -8.41 -11.20
CA GLY A 109 28.75 -8.09 -12.22
C GLY A 109 28.29 -7.49 -13.54
N ARG A 110 28.49 -6.18 -13.68
CA ARG A 110 29.33 -5.67 -14.78
C ARG A 110 29.99 -4.36 -14.37
N ALA A 111 31.15 -4.47 -13.73
CA ALA A 111 32.23 -3.50 -13.86
C ALA A 111 33.09 -3.92 -15.06
N GLY A 112 33.58 -2.94 -15.82
CA GLY A 112 34.32 -3.09 -17.07
C GLY A 112 33.53 -2.47 -18.23
N ASN A 113 33.75 -1.23 -18.64
CA ASN A 113 35.04 -0.58 -18.80
C ASN A 113 34.90 0.95 -18.69
N ALA A 114 35.85 1.56 -17.98
CA ALA A 114 36.12 2.99 -18.09
C ALA A 114 37.09 3.26 -19.25
N VAL A 115 37.27 4.55 -19.53
CA VAL A 115 38.40 5.20 -20.23
C VAL A 115 38.09 5.70 -21.65
N ALA A 116 37.85 7.01 -21.68
CA ALA A 116 38.36 8.04 -22.59
C ALA A 116 38.66 7.69 -24.05
N LEU A 117 38.01 8.43 -24.95
CA LEU A 117 38.64 9.31 -25.94
C LEU A 117 37.69 10.49 -26.23
#